data_AF-X0Y4E5-F1
#
_entry.id   AF-X0Y4E5-F1
#
_cell.length_a   1.000
_cell.length_b   1.000
_cell.length_c   1.000
_cell.angle_alpha   90.00
_cell.angle_beta   90.00
_cell.angle_gamma   90.00
#
_symmetry.space_group_name_H-M   'P 1'
#
loop_
_entity.id
_entity.type
_entity.pdbx_description
1 polymer ?
#
loop_
_entity_poly.entity_id
_entity_poly.type
_entity_poly.pdbx_seq_one_letter_code
_entity_poly.pdbx_strand_id
1 'polypeptide(L)'
;MTTVDILAEGKGEYLNVDPDGFRDWVREHKDRALVPKLMSEKEAVDKFVQDGDYLLYECTYLQRGPSSLIREVIRQKKKELWVGAKFTWVAAALLVSGGCV
;
A
#
# COMPACT_ATOMS: atom_id res chain seq x y z
N MET A 1 -42.31 6.15 -8.78
CA MET A 1 -40.88 5.83 -8.76
C MET A 1 -40.21 6.84 -7.86
N THR A 2 -39.59 6.40 -6.77
CA THR A 2 -38.83 7.30 -5.89
C THR A 2 -37.52 7.65 -6.59
N THR A 3 -37.35 8.91 -6.95
CA THR A 3 -36.09 9.46 -7.48
C THR A 3 -35.05 9.49 -6.36
N VAL A 4 -33.89 8.89 -6.60
CA VAL A 4 -32.74 8.91 -5.68
C VAL A 4 -32.00 10.24 -5.85
N ASP A 5 -31.72 10.91 -4.73
CA ASP A 5 -30.93 12.15 -4.70
C ASP A 5 -29.44 11.81 -4.54
N ILE A 6 -28.63 12.13 -5.55
CA ILE A 6 -27.19 11.87 -5.54
C ILE A 6 -26.48 13.06 -4.86
N LEU A 7 -25.86 12.80 -3.71
CA LEU A 7 -25.15 13.84 -2.93
C LEU A 7 -23.72 14.11 -3.45
N ALA A 8 -23.04 13.08 -3.94
CA ALA A 8 -21.70 13.17 -4.51
C ALA A 8 -21.44 12.01 -5.48
N GLU A 9 -20.81 12.31 -6.61
CA GLU A 9 -20.31 11.33 -7.56
C GLU A 9 -18.84 11.63 -7.92
N GLY A 10 -18.10 10.62 -8.35
CA GLY A 10 -16.71 10.76 -8.73
C GLY A 10 -16.28 9.68 -9.72
N LYS A 11 -15.22 9.98 -10.48
CA LYS A 11 -14.51 9.02 -11.32
C LYS A 11 -13.06 8.98 -10.87
N GLY A 12 -12.52 7.78 -10.68
CA GLY A 12 -11.12 7.55 -10.39
C GLY A 12 -10.48 6.75 -11.51
N GLU A 13 -9.20 7.00 -11.77
CA GLU A 13 -8.41 6.10 -12.60
C GLU A 13 -8.21 4.78 -11.86
N TYR A 14 -8.18 3.68 -12.59
CA TYR A 14 -7.80 2.39 -12.03
C TYR A 14 -6.33 2.15 -12.32
N LEU A 15 -5.54 1.88 -11.28
CA LEU A 15 -4.15 1.47 -11.47
C LEU A 15 -4.11 0.08 -12.10
N ASN A 16 -3.81 0.03 -13.40
CA ASN A 16 -3.53 -1.21 -14.10
C ASN A 16 -2.14 -1.72 -13.69
N VAL A 17 -2.12 -2.77 -12.90
CA VAL A 17 -0.88 -3.52 -12.60
C VAL A 17 -0.58 -4.53 -13.71
N ASP A 18 0.70 -4.90 -13.88
CA ASP A 18 1.15 -5.99 -14.76
C ASP A 18 1.45 -7.26 -13.95
N PRO A 19 0.50 -8.20 -13.82
CA PRO A 19 0.71 -9.40 -13.02
C PRO A 19 1.69 -10.38 -13.66
N ASP A 20 1.81 -10.38 -14.99
CA ASP A 20 2.70 -11.31 -15.71
C ASP A 20 4.14 -10.83 -15.65
N GLY A 21 4.38 -9.53 -15.87
CA GLY A 21 5.70 -8.92 -15.65
C GLY A 21 6.18 -9.09 -14.21
N PHE A 22 5.30 -8.97 -13.21
CA PHE A 22 5.67 -9.26 -11.82
C PHE A 22 6.08 -10.73 -11.61
N ARG A 23 5.36 -11.68 -12.22
CA ARG A 23 5.71 -13.11 -12.14
C ARG A 23 7.06 -13.40 -12.78
N ASP A 24 7.34 -12.81 -13.92
CA ASP A 24 8.62 -12.97 -14.61
C ASP A 24 9.76 -12.33 -13.82
N TRP A 25 9.57 -11.12 -13.29
CA TRP A 25 10.54 -10.50 -12.39
C TRP A 25 10.84 -11.38 -11.18
N VAL A 26 9.81 -11.91 -10.51
CA VAL A 26 9.97 -12.84 -9.38
C VAL A 26 10.68 -14.12 -9.79
N ARG A 27 10.44 -14.64 -11.00
CA ARG A 27 11.10 -15.84 -11.50
C ARG A 27 12.61 -15.64 -11.63
N GLU A 28 13.01 -14.48 -12.12
CA GLU A 28 14.40 -14.13 -12.44
C GLU A 28 15.19 -13.56 -11.24
N HIS A 29 14.55 -12.76 -10.37
CA HIS A 29 15.26 -11.93 -9.39
C HIS A 29 15.02 -12.35 -7.92
N LYS A 30 13.95 -13.10 -7.62
CA LYS A 30 13.66 -13.47 -6.23
C LYS A 30 14.62 -14.56 -5.76
N ASP A 31 15.45 -14.21 -4.79
CA ASP A 31 16.28 -15.17 -4.08
C ASP A 31 15.42 -16.22 -3.35
N ARG A 32 15.69 -17.49 -3.65
CA ARG A 32 15.02 -18.67 -3.10
C ARG A 32 15.84 -19.38 -2.01
N ALA A 33 17.04 -18.90 -1.72
CA ALA A 33 17.85 -19.43 -0.63
C ALA A 33 17.24 -19.09 0.74
N LEU A 34 17.51 -19.94 1.73
CA LEU A 34 17.12 -19.75 3.13
C LEU A 34 18.10 -18.80 3.82
N VAL A 35 18.08 -17.53 3.41
CA VAL A 35 18.92 -16.47 3.99
C VAL A 35 18.12 -15.62 4.98
N PRO A 36 18.76 -15.04 6.00
CA PRO A 36 18.12 -14.08 6.88
C PRO A 36 17.54 -12.89 6.10
N LYS A 37 16.28 -12.53 6.40
CA LYS A 37 15.57 -11.38 5.81
C LYS A 37 15.16 -10.36 6.87
N LEU A 38 15.72 -10.46 8.07
CA LEU A 38 15.48 -9.52 9.15
C LEU A 38 16.10 -8.17 8.79
N MET A 39 15.32 -7.11 8.97
CA MET A 39 15.72 -5.73 8.75
C MET A 39 14.81 -4.80 9.55
N SER A 40 15.25 -3.56 9.74
CA SER A 40 14.45 -2.50 10.34
C SER A 40 13.33 -2.03 9.41
N GLU A 41 12.32 -1.33 9.95
CA GLU A 41 11.28 -0.70 9.14
C GLU A 41 11.85 0.28 8.13
N LYS A 42 12.87 1.06 8.54
CA LYS A 42 13.54 2.01 7.66
C LYS A 42 14.13 1.32 6.43
N GLU A 43 14.87 0.24 6.63
CA GLU A 43 15.47 -0.54 5.54
C GLU A 43 14.39 -1.18 4.66
N ALA A 44 13.33 -1.73 5.27
CA ALA A 44 12.24 -2.35 4.54
C ALA A 44 11.52 -1.35 3.60
N VAL A 45 11.15 -0.17 4.11
CA VAL A 45 10.44 0.84 3.32
C VAL A 45 11.35 1.45 2.25
N ASP A 46 12.61 1.71 2.57
CA ASP A 46 13.57 2.27 1.61
C ASP A 46 13.79 1.30 0.42
N LYS A 47 13.91 0.01 0.72
CA LYS A 47 14.19 -1.04 -0.26
C LYS A 47 12.96 -1.45 -1.09
N PHE A 48 11.77 -1.52 -0.49
CA PHE A 48 10.62 -2.20 -1.09
C PHE A 48 9.42 -1.30 -1.40
N VAL A 49 9.48 -0.01 -1.06
CA VAL A 49 8.38 0.92 -1.36
C VAL A 49 8.91 2.06 -2.20
N GLN A 50 8.41 2.18 -3.42
CA GLN A 50 8.69 3.27 -4.35
C GLN A 50 7.45 4.16 -4.50
N ASP A 51 7.66 5.38 -4.98
CA ASP A 51 6.55 6.27 -5.32
C ASP A 51 5.73 5.66 -6.46
N GLY A 52 4.40 5.71 -6.38
CA GLY A 52 3.52 5.05 -7.35
C GLY A 52 3.16 3.60 -7.02
N ASP A 53 3.81 2.98 -6.02
CA ASP A 53 3.56 1.57 -5.70
C ASP A 53 2.15 1.32 -5.15
N TYR A 54 1.65 0.10 -5.39
CA TYR A 54 0.40 -0.38 -4.83
C TYR A 54 0.64 -1.11 -3.50
N LEU A 55 0.41 -0.41 -2.38
CA LEU A 55 0.51 -0.97 -1.04
C LEU A 55 -0.74 -1.80 -0.69
N LEU A 56 -0.52 -3.09 -0.50
CA LEU A 56 -1.51 -4.00 0.07
C LEU A 56 -1.12 -4.46 1.47
N TYR A 57 -2.09 -4.39 2.38
CA TYR A 57 -1.93 -4.92 3.73
C TYR A 57 -3.29 -5.29 4.32
N GLU A 58 -3.28 -6.27 5.21
CA GLU A 58 -4.46 -6.76 5.92
C GLU A 58 -4.38 -6.42 7.40
N CYS A 59 -5.50 -6.01 7.99
CA CYS A 59 -5.63 -5.77 9.42
C CYS A 59 -7.08 -5.92 9.88
N THR A 60 -7.28 -6.04 11.19
CA THR A 60 -8.63 -6.06 11.77
C THR A 60 -8.91 -4.73 12.44
N TYR A 61 -9.33 -3.73 11.67
CA TYR A 61 -9.66 -2.37 12.12
C TYR A 61 -8.56 -1.73 12.99
N LEU A 62 -8.65 -1.87 14.31
CA LEU A 62 -7.68 -1.33 15.27
C LEU A 62 -6.57 -2.32 15.65
N GLN A 63 -6.66 -3.58 15.24
CA GLN A 63 -5.78 -4.66 15.66
C GLN A 63 -4.87 -5.15 14.53
N ARG A 64 -3.59 -5.32 14.88
CA ARG A 64 -2.55 -5.96 14.05
C ARG A 64 -2.28 -5.28 12.69
N GLY A 65 -2.62 -4.00 12.55
CA GLY A 65 -2.21 -3.22 11.38
C GLY A 65 -0.70 -2.92 11.39
N PRO A 66 -0.07 -2.70 10.22
CA PRO A 66 1.36 -2.43 10.09
C PRO A 66 1.71 -0.98 10.45
N SER A 67 1.27 -0.51 11.62
CA SER A 67 1.32 0.90 11.99
C SER A 67 2.75 1.45 12.14
N SER A 68 3.76 0.62 12.43
CA SER A 68 5.16 1.06 12.43
C SER A 68 5.65 1.34 11.01
N LEU A 69 5.37 0.44 10.06
CA LEU A 69 5.70 0.60 8.64
C LEU A 69 4.95 1.77 8.00
N ILE A 70 3.66 1.97 8.30
CA ILE A 70 2.90 3.14 7.79
C ILE A 70 3.56 4.45 8.23
N ARG A 71 3.99 4.54 9.49
CA ARG A 71 4.70 5.74 9.98
C ARG A 71 6.06 5.90 9.32
N GLU A 72 6.73 4.82 8.97
CA GLU A 72 7.98 4.86 8.21
C GLU A 72 7.75 5.36 6.77
N VAL A 73 6.72 4.88 6.08
CA VAL A 73 6.30 5.37 4.76
C VAL A 73 6.10 6.88 4.78
N ILE A 74 5.36 7.38 5.78
CA ILE A 74 5.15 8.83 5.98
C ILE A 74 6.46 9.56 6.28
N ARG A 75 7.32 9.02 7.16
CA ARG A 75 8.61 9.64 7.52
C ARG A 75 9.56 9.74 6.33
N GLN A 76 9.53 8.76 5.44
CA GLN A 76 10.30 8.75 4.20
C GLN A 76 9.64 9.54 3.06
N LYS A 77 8.45 10.09 3.28
CA LYS A 77 7.70 10.92 2.32
C LYS A 77 7.45 10.23 0.98
N LYS A 78 7.20 8.92 1.01
CA LYS A 78 6.73 8.18 -0.17
C LYS A 78 5.40 8.79 -0.62
N LYS A 79 5.17 8.86 -1.93
CA LYS A 79 4.06 9.61 -2.54
C LYS A 79 3.43 8.85 -3.70
N GLU A 80 2.26 9.33 -4.11
CA GLU A 80 1.47 8.76 -5.20
C GLU A 80 1.18 7.26 -5.00
N LEU A 81 1.10 6.82 -3.75
CA LEU A 81 0.88 5.41 -3.42
C LEU A 81 -0.59 5.06 -3.64
N TRP A 82 -0.82 3.83 -4.11
CA TRP A 82 -2.14 3.25 -4.15
C TRP A 82 -2.33 2.35 -2.94
N VAL A 83 -3.54 2.30 -2.37
CA VAL A 83 -3.82 1.49 -1.18
C VAL A 83 -4.93 0.49 -1.43
N GLY A 84 -4.61 -0.79 -1.24
CA GLY A 84 -5.53 -1.91 -1.36
C GLY A 84 -5.64 -2.58 -0.01
N ALA A 85 -6.70 -2.30 0.74
CA ALA A 85 -6.82 -2.84 2.09
C ALA A 85 -8.27 -2.99 2.54
N LYS A 86 -8.52 -4.02 3.34
CA LYS A 86 -9.81 -4.31 3.95
C LYS A 86 -9.82 -3.89 5.41
N PHE A 87 -10.94 -3.33 5.89
CA PHE A 87 -11.14 -2.94 7.29
C PHE A 87 -10.02 -2.06 7.87
N THR A 88 -9.55 -1.06 7.11
CA THR A 88 -8.27 -0.38 7.38
C THR A 88 -8.39 1.13 7.63
N TRP A 89 -9.61 1.64 7.89
CA TRP A 89 -9.91 3.08 7.89
C TRP A 89 -8.85 3.94 8.58
N VAL A 90 -8.43 3.56 9.79
CA VAL A 90 -7.44 4.32 10.58
C VAL A 90 -6.06 4.34 9.91
N ALA A 91 -5.62 3.23 9.36
CA ALA A 91 -4.32 3.11 8.70
C ALA A 91 -4.30 3.87 7.36
N ALA A 92 -5.36 3.75 6.56
CA ALA A 92 -5.50 4.51 5.32
C ALA A 92 -5.56 6.02 5.58
N ALA A 93 -6.30 6.46 6.62
CA ALA A 93 -6.39 7.86 6.98
C ALA A 93 -5.04 8.48 7.35
N LEU A 94 -4.12 7.72 7.97
CA LEU A 94 -2.77 8.19 8.26
C LEU A 94 -1.96 8.43 6.98
N LEU A 95 -2.06 7.53 5.98
CA LEU A 95 -1.37 7.68 4.71
C LEU A 95 -1.90 8.88 3.92
N VAL A 96 -3.21 9.07 3.86
CA VAL A 96 -3.85 10.25 3.24
C VAL A 96 -3.43 11.53 3.97
N SER A 97 -3.51 11.54 5.30
CA SER A 97 -3.10 12.71 6.09
C SER A 97 -1.61 13.02 6.00
N GLY A 98 -0.79 11.99 5.74
CA GLY A 98 0.65 12.11 5.49
C GLY A 98 1.01 12.58 4.08
N GLY A 99 0.03 12.75 3.19
CA GLY A 99 0.24 13.11 1.78
C GLY A 99 0.91 12.00 0.97
N CYS A 100 0.73 10.75 1.37
CA CYS A 100 1.32 9.59 0.68
C CYS A 100 0.40 9.00 -0.39
N VAL A 101 -0.90 9.26 -0.30
CA VAL A 101 -2.00 8.74 -1.15
C VAL A 101 -2.87 9.90 -1.57
#